data_AF-A0A3B9PHY6-F1
#
_entry.id   AF-A0A3B9PHY6-F1
#
_cell.length_a   1.000
_cell.length_b   1.000
_cell.length_c   1.000
_cell.angle_alpha   90.00
_cell.angle_beta   90.00
_cell.angle_gamma   90.00
#
_symmetry.space_group_name_H-M   'P 1'
#
loop_
_entity.id
_entity.type
_entity.pdbx_description
1 polymer ?
#
loop_
_entity_poly.entity_id
_entity_poly.type
_entity_poly.pdbx_seq_one_letter_code
_entity_poly.pdbx_strand_id
1 'polypeptide(L)'
;MQDVILACRRGDLHQRITSTRGLGEVGKVAWELNELLDMVETYYKEINTCFAAAARGEFHRRALEKGLPGDFAASLLAVNKAIASMEESARYMVRNRLGSQLHALNTVNLLA
;
A
#
# COMPACT_ATOMS: atom_id res chain seq x y z
N MET A 1 11.97 -1.87 -26.83
CA MET A 1 12.19 -1.01 -25.64
C MET A 1 11.14 0.09 -25.56
N GLN A 2 10.97 0.89 -26.61
CA GLN A 2 9.99 1.98 -26.66
C GLN A 2 8.56 1.52 -26.32
N ASP A 3 8.08 0.41 -26.87
CA ASP A 3 6.71 -0.06 -26.62
C ASP A 3 6.43 -0.38 -25.15
N VAL A 4 7.41 -0.95 -24.45
CA VAL A 4 7.32 -1.22 -23.00
C VAL A 4 7.18 0.08 -22.24
N ILE A 5 8.01 1.08 -22.54
CA ILE A 5 7.92 2.41 -21.93
C ILE A 5 6.56 3.06 -22.23
N LEU A 6 6.07 2.95 -23.47
CA LEU A 6 4.75 3.44 -23.85
C LEU A 6 3.62 2.76 -23.07
N ALA A 7 3.74 1.47 -22.80
CA ALA A 7 2.79 0.72 -21.98
C ALA A 7 2.85 1.16 -20.50
N CYS A 8 4.05 1.31 -19.93
CA CYS A 8 4.23 1.79 -18.56
C CYS A 8 3.65 3.19 -18.35
N ARG A 9 3.75 4.08 -19.34
CA ARG A 9 3.09 5.41 -19.29
C ARG A 9 1.57 5.34 -19.18
N ARG A 10 0.96 4.23 -19.59
CA ARG A 10 -0.48 3.96 -19.43
C ARG A 10 -0.81 3.20 -18.15
N GLY A 11 0.18 2.94 -17.29
CA GLY A 11 0.03 2.16 -16.06
C GLY A 11 0.21 0.65 -16.23
N ASP A 12 0.55 0.17 -17.42
CA ASP A 12 0.87 -1.26 -17.63
C ASP A 12 2.34 -1.52 -17.24
N LEU A 13 2.54 -1.87 -15.97
CA LEU A 13 3.85 -2.13 -15.38
C LEU A 13 4.28 -3.59 -15.51
N HIS A 14 3.50 -4.47 -16.14
CA HIS A 14 3.80 -5.91 -16.23
C HIS A 14 4.68 -6.26 -17.45
N GLN A 15 4.82 -5.31 -18.38
CA GLN A 15 5.62 -5.49 -19.58
C GLN A 15 7.11 -5.49 -19.24
N ARG A 16 7.89 -6.33 -19.93
CA ARG A 16 9.35 -6.42 -19.75
C ARG A 16 10.05 -6.38 -21.10
N ILE A 17 11.26 -5.83 -21.11
CA ILE A 17 12.13 -5.81 -22.29
C ILE A 17 12.88 -7.13 -22.35
N THR A 18 12.52 -8.00 -23.30
CA THR A 18 13.06 -9.37 -23.40
C THR A 18 14.13 -9.53 -24.48
N SER A 19 14.10 -8.72 -25.53
CA SER A 19 15.06 -8.78 -26.66
C SER A 19 16.37 -8.04 -26.36
N THR A 20 17.12 -8.46 -25.34
CA THR A 20 18.36 -7.77 -24.88
C THR A 20 19.66 -8.44 -25.32
N ARG A 21 19.58 -9.63 -25.93
CA ARG A 21 20.75 -10.45 -26.30
C ARG A 21 21.55 -9.79 -27.43
N GLY A 22 22.87 -9.68 -27.24
CA GLY A 22 23.80 -9.15 -28.25
C GLY A 22 23.86 -7.62 -28.34
N LEU A 23 23.15 -6.90 -27.46
CA LEU A 23 23.09 -5.42 -27.49
C LEU A 23 24.18 -4.71 -26.66
N GLY A 24 25.13 -5.46 -26.08
CA GLY A 24 26.20 -4.88 -25.26
C GLY A 24 25.67 -4.03 -24.10
N GLU A 25 26.11 -2.78 -24.02
CA GLU A 25 25.68 -1.83 -22.97
C GLU A 25 24.17 -1.51 -23.02
N VAL A 26 23.57 -1.48 -24.21
CA VAL A 26 22.12 -1.25 -24.36
C VAL A 26 21.32 -2.41 -23.74
N GLY A 27 21.87 -3.62 -23.78
CA GLY A 27 21.28 -4.78 -23.11
C GLY A 27 21.31 -4.64 -21.58
N LYS A 28 22.36 -4.04 -21.02
CA LYS A 28 22.45 -3.76 -19.56
C LYS A 28 21.42 -2.71 -19.14
N VAL A 29 21.29 -1.62 -19.89
CA VAL A 29 20.27 -0.59 -19.62
C VAL A 29 18.86 -1.20 -19.63
N ALA A 30 18.57 -2.08 -20.58
CA ALA A 30 17.29 -2.78 -20.64
C ALA A 30 17.05 -3.70 -19.44
N TRP A 31 18.10 -4.33 -18.92
CA TRP A 31 18.05 -5.15 -17.71
C TRP A 31 17.75 -4.29 -16.47
N GLU A 32 18.52 -3.23 -16.25
CA GLU A 32 18.32 -2.30 -15.12
C GLU A 32 16.94 -1.63 -15.16
N LEU A 33 16.42 -1.34 -16.35
CA LEU A 33 15.07 -0.81 -16.51
C LEU A 33 13.99 -1.83 -16.11
N ASN A 34 14.16 -3.11 -16.44
CA ASN A 34 13.24 -4.15 -15.99
C ASN A 34 13.25 -4.27 -14.46
N GLU A 35 14.43 -4.27 -13.84
CA GLU A 35 14.57 -4.31 -12.36
C GLU A 35 13.86 -3.11 -11.69
N LEU A 36 13.99 -1.92 -12.26
CA LEU A 36 13.23 -0.75 -11.80
C LEU A 36 11.72 -0.96 -11.92
N LEU A 37 11.24 -1.51 -13.04
CA LEU A 37 9.82 -1.81 -13.24
C LEU A 37 9.30 -2.85 -12.23
N ASP A 38 10.08 -3.88 -11.94
CA ASP A 38 9.76 -4.89 -10.90
C ASP A 38 9.61 -4.23 -9.52
N MET A 39 10.49 -3.28 -9.19
CA MET A 39 10.43 -2.52 -7.94
C MET A 39 9.15 -1.67 -7.85
N VAL A 40 8.84 -0.94 -8.91
CA VAL A 40 7.65 -0.07 -8.99
C VAL A 40 6.38 -0.91 -8.91
N GLU A 41 6.32 -2.04 -9.62
CA GLU A 41 5.18 -2.96 -9.59
C GLU A 41 4.97 -3.55 -8.18
N THR A 42 6.04 -4.00 -7.54
CA THR A 42 5.99 -4.56 -6.18
C THR A 42 5.49 -3.53 -5.19
N TYR A 43 6.03 -2.32 -5.23
CA TYR A 43 5.59 -1.20 -4.40
C TYR A 43 4.09 -0.91 -4.57
N TYR A 44 3.60 -0.81 -5.81
CA TYR A 44 2.20 -0.53 -6.08
C TYR A 44 1.26 -1.62 -5.57
N LYS A 45 1.61 -2.90 -5.80
CA LYS A 45 0.83 -4.04 -5.30
C LYS A 45 0.71 -4.00 -3.78
N GLU A 46 1.80 -3.68 -3.09
CA GLU A 46 1.82 -3.70 -1.63
C GLU A 46 0.96 -2.59 -1.04
N ILE A 47 1.06 -1.37 -1.56
CA ILE A 47 0.22 -0.23 -1.14
C ILE A 47 -1.26 -0.53 -1.36
N ASN A 48 -1.63 -0.97 -2.57
CA ASN A 48 -3.01 -1.23 -2.92
C ASN A 48 -3.61 -2.33 -2.04
N THR A 49 -2.85 -3.38 -1.78
CA THR A 49 -3.29 -4.48 -0.93
C THR A 49 -3.55 -4.02 0.51
N CYS A 50 -2.65 -3.22 1.07
CA CYS A 50 -2.78 -2.75 2.45
C CYS A 50 -3.93 -1.76 2.62
N PHE A 51 -4.10 -0.81 1.70
CA PHE A 51 -5.23 0.10 1.75
C PHE A 51 -6.57 -0.58 1.49
N ALA A 52 -6.63 -1.55 0.58
CA ALA A 52 -7.84 -2.34 0.37
C ALA A 52 -8.25 -3.13 1.62
N ALA A 53 -7.27 -3.69 2.36
CA ALA A 53 -7.53 -4.33 3.65
C ALA A 53 -7.99 -3.33 4.72
N ALA A 54 -7.29 -2.20 4.86
CA ALA A 54 -7.68 -1.13 5.79
C ALA A 54 -9.09 -0.60 5.52
N ALA A 55 -9.50 -0.48 4.25
CA ALA A 55 -10.85 -0.07 3.86
C ALA A 55 -11.94 -1.06 4.31
N ARG A 56 -11.60 -2.34 4.50
CA ARG A 56 -12.49 -3.36 5.09
C ARG A 56 -12.42 -3.44 6.61
N GLY A 57 -11.63 -2.57 7.26
CA GLY A 57 -11.36 -2.62 8.70
C GLY A 57 -10.30 -3.65 9.11
N GLU A 58 -9.60 -4.26 8.16
CA GLU A 58 -8.54 -5.24 8.39
C GLU A 58 -7.18 -4.54 8.58
N PHE A 59 -7.00 -3.82 9.69
CA PHE A 59 -5.80 -3.00 9.92
C PHE A 59 -4.51 -3.78 10.24
N HIS A 60 -4.62 -5.11 10.41
CA HIS A 60 -3.48 -5.98 10.70
C HIS A 60 -2.57 -6.19 9.48
N ARG A 61 -3.08 -6.00 8.25
CA ARG A 61 -2.28 -6.10 7.02
C ARG A 61 -1.43 -4.85 6.86
N ARG A 62 -0.14 -4.99 7.18
CA ARG A 62 0.89 -3.96 7.01
C ARG A 62 1.66 -4.17 5.72
N ALA A 63 2.10 -3.09 5.11
CA ALA A 63 2.97 -3.11 3.95
C ALA A 63 4.34 -3.68 4.36
N LEU A 64 4.87 -4.58 3.54
CA LEU A 64 6.20 -5.17 3.69
C LEU A 64 7.23 -4.26 3.03
N GLU A 65 7.95 -3.49 3.85
CA GLU A 65 9.04 -2.63 3.40
C GLU A 65 10.32 -3.42 3.08
N LYS A 66 10.46 -4.61 3.67
CA LYS A 66 11.62 -5.49 3.47
C LYS A 66 11.71 -5.93 2.01
N GLY A 67 12.82 -5.57 1.35
CA GLY A 67 13.09 -5.91 -0.04
C GLY A 67 12.95 -4.75 -1.01
N LEU A 68 12.43 -3.59 -0.58
CA LEU A 68 12.44 -2.37 -1.36
C LEU A 68 13.53 -1.41 -0.84
N PRO A 69 14.37 -0.81 -1.70
CA PRO A 69 15.42 0.10 -1.27
C PRO A 69 14.93 1.55 -1.17
N GLY A 70 15.64 2.34 -0.35
CA GLY A 70 15.52 3.80 -0.31
C GLY A 70 14.09 4.31 -0.11
N ASP A 71 13.66 5.21 -0.99
CA ASP A 71 12.37 5.92 -0.89
C ASP A 71 11.15 5.00 -0.92
N PHE A 72 11.25 3.84 -1.60
CA PHE A 72 10.16 2.86 -1.62
C PHE A 72 9.87 2.31 -0.23
N ALA A 73 10.90 1.89 0.50
CA ALA A 73 10.73 1.41 1.88
C ALA A 73 10.29 2.53 2.83
N ALA A 74 10.86 3.73 2.70
CA ALA A 74 10.48 4.88 3.51
C ALA A 74 8.99 5.23 3.33
N SER A 75 8.50 5.19 2.09
CA SER A 75 7.09 5.40 1.78
C SER A 75 6.20 4.29 2.39
N LEU A 76 6.56 3.01 2.24
CA LEU A 76 5.78 1.91 2.85
C LEU A 76 5.72 2.01 4.38
N LEU A 77 6.79 2.47 5.04
CA LEU A 77 6.77 2.76 6.47
C LEU A 77 5.79 3.90 6.82
N ALA A 78 5.71 4.94 5.98
CA ALA A 78 4.73 6.01 6.15
C ALA A 78 3.28 5.49 5.98
N VAL A 79 3.04 4.64 4.98
CA VAL A 79 1.75 3.96 4.78
C VAL A 79 1.38 3.13 6.03
N ASN A 80 2.32 2.39 6.59
CA ASN A 80 2.10 1.62 7.81
C ASN A 80 1.69 2.50 9.00
N LYS A 81 2.33 3.66 9.18
CA LYS A 81 1.94 4.64 10.20
C LYS A 81 0.52 5.17 9.97
N ALA A 82 0.16 5.47 8.72
CA ALA A 82 -1.19 5.92 8.39
C ALA A 82 -2.26 4.87 8.75
N ILE A 83 -2.05 3.61 8.37
CA ILE A 83 -2.95 2.51 8.72
C ILE A 83 -3.07 2.35 10.25
N ALA A 84 -2.00 2.59 11.01
CA ALA A 84 -2.03 2.50 12.48
C ALA A 84 -2.90 3.60 13.09
N SER A 85 -2.82 4.82 12.55
CA SER A 85 -3.69 5.93 12.95
C SER A 85 -5.16 5.66 12.62
N MET A 86 -5.44 5.04 11.46
CA MET A 86 -6.80 4.61 11.09
C MET A 86 -7.35 3.57 12.08
N GLU A 87 -6.54 2.58 12.45
CA GLU A 87 -6.91 1.57 13.45
C GLU A 87 -7.23 2.21 14.81
N GLU A 88 -6.39 3.14 15.25
CA GLU A 88 -6.60 3.84 16.51
C GLU A 88 -7.90 4.64 16.49
N SER A 89 -8.15 5.37 15.40
CA SER A 89 -9.38 6.14 15.18
C SER A 89 -10.62 5.24 15.19
N ALA A 90 -10.56 4.10 14.51
CA ALA A 90 -11.65 3.12 14.52
C ALA A 90 -11.94 2.60 15.94
N ARG A 91 -10.90 2.26 16.71
CA ARG A 91 -11.05 1.84 18.12
C ARG A 91 -11.65 2.95 18.99
N TYR A 92 -11.23 4.20 18.80
CA TYR A 92 -11.80 5.33 19.52
C TYR A 92 -13.30 5.52 19.23
N MET A 93 -13.72 5.40 17.97
CA MET A 93 -15.13 5.50 17.60
C MET A 93 -15.97 4.40 18.26
N VAL A 94 -15.48 3.15 18.26
CA VAL A 94 -16.16 2.03 18.92
C VAL A 94 -16.30 2.30 20.42
N ARG A 95 -15.22 2.71 21.10
CA ARG A 95 -15.24 3.02 22.53
C ARG A 95 -16.23 4.13 22.86
N ASN A 96 -16.21 5.23 22.10
CA ASN A 96 -17.10 6.37 22.33
C ASN A 96 -18.57 5.99 22.12
N ARG A 97 -18.87 5.15 21.12
CA ARG A 97 -20.23 4.64 20.88
C ARG A 97 -20.73 3.78 22.04
N LEU A 98 -19.88 2.90 22.60
CA LEU A 98 -20.25 2.08 23.75
C LEU A 98 -20.48 2.96 24.99
N GLY A 99 -19.63 3.95 25.23
CA GLY A 99 -19.79 4.90 26.32
C GLY A 99 -21.10 5.69 26.23
N SER A 100 -21.45 6.20 25.04
CA SER A 100 -22.69 6.94 24.86
C SER A 100 -23.95 6.09 25.04
N GLN A 101 -23.93 4.83 24.61
CA GLN A 101 -25.02 3.87 24.84
C GLN A 101 -25.23 3.57 26.34
N LEU A 102 -24.14 3.36 27.08
CA LEU A 102 -24.21 3.15 28.53
C LEU A 102 -24.76 4.39 29.26
N HIS A 103 -24.30 5.58 28.88
CA HIS A 103 -24.82 6.83 29.44
C HIS A 103 -26.33 6.96 29.18
N ALA A 104 -26.79 6.70 27.97
CA ALA A 104 -28.21 6.75 27.63
C ALA A 104 -29.05 5.78 28.48
N LEU A 105 -28.60 4.54 28.66
CA LEU A 105 -29.28 3.55 29.49
C LEU A 105 -29.37 3.98 30.96
N ASN A 106 -28.29 4.52 31.52
CA ASN A 106 -28.30 5.04 32.89
C ASN A 106 -29.27 6.21 33.04
N THR A 107 -29.32 7.14 32.10
CA THR A 107 -30.25 8.28 32.17
C THR A 107 -31.71 7.83 32.09
N VAL A 108 -32.03 6.83 31.24
CA VAL A 108 -33.39 6.27 31.15
C VAL A 108 -33.79 5.56 32.45
N ASN A 109 -32.91 4.76 33.04
CA ASN A 109 -33.20 4.05 34.29
C ASN A 109 -33.28 4.97 35.53
N LEU A 110 -32.73 6.18 35.47
CA LEU A 110 -32.82 7.17 36.55
C LEU A 110 -34.09 8.04 36.48
N LEU A 111 -34.81 8.00 35.35
CA LEU A 111 -36.05 8.76 35.12
C LEU A 111 -37.32 7.89 35.23
N ALA A 112 -37.16 6.58 35.45
CA ALA A 112 -38.23 5.61 35.71
C ALA A 112 -38.26 5.24 37.20
#